data_AF-A0A7D4AT89-F1
#
_entry.id   AF-A0A7D4AT89-F1
#
_cell.length_a   1.000
_cell.length_b   1.000
_cell.length_c   1.000
_cell.angle_alpha   90.00
_cell.angle_beta   90.00
_cell.angle_gamma   90.00
#
_symmetry.space_group_name_H-M   'P 1'
#
loop_
_entity.id
_entity.type
_entity.pdbx_description
1 polymer ?
#
loop_
_entity_poly.entity_id
_entity_poly.type
_entity_poly.pdbx_seq_one_letter_code
_entity_poly.pdbx_strand_id
1 'polypeptide(L)'
;MQSQIDVILLADGQRLASPDETSLKLSMSKWSVARRATRFRLTALDKTGFDNTQDTIAIRQQFAGGTLSLVSGLALNQVYAFRTADAKPYYGLLHVYSLPSGTTAGLQLRVRVAKHALGQ
;
A
#
# COMPACT_ATOMS: atom_id res chain seq x y z
N MET A 1 6.43 17.45 -3.45
CA MET A 1 6.86 16.06 -3.16
C MET A 1 5.85 15.34 -2.27
N GLN A 2 5.44 15.91 -1.13
CA GLN A 2 4.50 15.27 -0.19
C GLN A 2 3.11 15.01 -0.78
N SER A 3 2.63 15.87 -1.69
CA SER A 3 1.36 15.70 -2.42
C SER A 3 1.31 14.48 -3.35
N GLN A 4 2.46 13.85 -3.62
CA GLN A 4 2.58 12.64 -4.45
C GLN A 4 2.80 11.38 -3.61
N ILE A 5 2.83 11.49 -2.28
CA ILE A 5 3.02 10.34 -1.40
C ILE A 5 1.68 9.64 -1.21
N ASP A 6 1.61 8.36 -1.56
CA ASP A 6 0.43 7.51 -1.33
C ASP A 6 0.55 6.64 -0.07
N VAL A 7 1.78 6.37 0.39
CA VAL A 7 2.05 5.46 1.52
C VAL A 7 3.14 6.05 2.40
N ILE A 8 2.93 6.01 3.72
CA ILE A 8 3.88 6.41 4.74
C ILE A 8 4.27 5.18 5.55
N LEU A 9 5.56 4.86 5.61
CA LEU A 9 6.10 3.92 6.59
C LEU A 9 6.30 4.64 7.92
N LEU A 10 5.72 4.11 8.99
CA LEU A 10 5.87 4.68 10.33
C LEU A 10 7.24 4.32 10.93
N ALA A 11 7.68 5.10 11.91
CA ALA A 11 9.01 5.00 12.51
C ALA A 11 9.32 3.65 13.19
N ASP A 12 8.29 2.87 13.54
CA ASP A 12 8.47 1.52 14.07
C ASP A 12 8.80 0.47 13.00
N GLY A 13 8.72 0.83 11.72
CA GLY A 13 8.98 -0.07 10.60
C GLY A 13 7.95 -1.17 10.39
N GLN A 14 6.83 -1.16 11.14
CA GLN A 14 5.84 -2.24 11.15
C GLN A 14 4.44 -1.80 10.70
N ARG A 15 4.27 -0.51 10.37
CA ARG A 15 2.99 0.04 9.96
C ARG A 15 3.11 0.86 8.68
N LEU A 16 2.14 0.66 7.80
CA LEU A 16 1.94 1.49 6.61
C LEU A 16 0.66 2.28 6.77
N ALA A 17 0.70 3.57 6.46
CA ALA A 17 -0.47 4.42 6.55
C ALA A 17 -0.69 5.20 5.26
N SER A 18 -1.95 5.45 4.97
CA SER A 18 -2.37 6.45 4.01
C SER A 18 -2.15 7.84 4.59
N PRO A 19 -1.76 8.84 3.80
CA PRO A 19 -1.59 10.22 4.27
C PRO A 19 -2.81 10.82 4.98
N ASP A 20 -4.02 10.41 4.60
CA ASP A 20 -5.27 10.88 5.22
C ASP A 20 -5.68 10.10 6.49
N GLU A 21 -4.86 9.14 6.93
CA GLU A 21 -5.08 8.43 8.20
C GLU A 21 -5.14 9.40 9.37
N THR A 22 -6.28 9.43 10.07
CA THR A 22 -6.59 10.45 11.08
C THR A 22 -5.76 10.32 12.35
N SER A 23 -5.25 9.13 12.64
CA SER A 23 -4.33 8.91 13.76
C SER A 23 -2.93 9.52 13.52
N LEU A 24 -2.58 9.90 12.28
CA LEU A 24 -1.30 10.53 11.97
C LEU A 24 -1.33 12.06 12.14
N LYS A 25 -0.43 12.56 12.99
CA LYS A 25 -0.18 14.00 13.13
C LYS A 25 0.84 14.49 12.09
N LEU A 26 0.38 14.69 10.85
CA LEU A 26 1.21 15.25 9.78
C LEU A 26 1.19 16.79 9.82
N SER A 27 2.36 17.40 9.67
CA SER A 27 2.54 18.86 9.71
C SER A 27 1.83 19.54 8.53
N MET A 28 0.93 20.48 8.83
CA MET A 28 0.16 21.23 7.83
C MET A 28 1.01 22.16 6.94
N SER A 29 2.22 22.54 7.37
CA SER A 29 3.14 23.34 6.55
C SER A 29 3.87 22.51 5.48
N LYS A 30 3.90 21.17 5.64
CA LYS A 30 4.55 20.24 4.71
C LYS A 30 3.56 19.37 3.95
N TRP A 31 2.39 19.11 4.54
CA TRP A 31 1.34 18.27 3.99
C TRP A 31 0.11 19.13 3.70
N SER A 32 -0.37 19.07 2.46
CA SER A 32 -1.60 19.75 2.05
C SER A 32 -2.81 19.26 2.84
N VAL A 33 -3.85 20.08 2.90
CA VAL A 33 -5.16 19.71 3.48
C VAL A 33 -5.80 18.57 2.70
N ALA A 34 -5.69 18.61 1.36
CA ALA A 34 -6.05 17.51 0.48
C ALA A 34 -4.93 16.45 0.54
N ARG A 35 -5.07 15.48 1.44
CA ARG A 35 -4.16 14.34 1.58
C ARG A 35 -4.66 13.18 0.73
N ARG A 36 -3.74 12.43 0.12
CA ARG A 36 -4.09 11.25 -0.69
C ARG A 36 -4.74 10.20 0.22
N ALA A 37 -5.91 9.72 -0.20
CA ALA A 37 -6.70 8.68 0.45
C ALA A 37 -6.42 7.29 -0.14
N THR A 38 -5.16 6.85 -0.05
CA THR A 38 -4.78 5.48 -0.42
C THR A 38 -5.45 4.49 0.50
N ARG A 39 -5.87 3.36 -0.04
CA ARG A 39 -6.55 2.33 0.73
C ARG A 39 -5.86 1.00 0.55
N PHE A 40 -5.78 0.25 1.63
CA PHE A 40 -5.16 -1.07 1.70
C PHE A 40 -6.19 -2.13 2.04
N ARG A 41 -5.85 -3.37 1.76
CA ARG A 41 -6.61 -4.54 2.15
C ARG A 41 -5.67 -5.73 2.29
N LEU A 42 -5.76 -6.48 3.38
CA LEU A 42 -5.08 -7.76 3.48
C LEU A 42 -5.76 -8.77 2.54
N THR A 43 -4.97 -9.45 1.72
CA THR A 43 -5.45 -10.47 0.78
C THR A 43 -5.28 -11.86 1.39
N ALA A 44 -5.87 -12.87 0.74
CA ALA A 44 -5.59 -14.28 1.05
C ALA A 44 -4.34 -14.81 0.32
N LEU A 45 -3.66 -13.98 -0.47
CA LEU A 45 -2.47 -14.40 -1.21
C LEU A 45 -1.26 -14.50 -0.28
N ASP A 46 -0.43 -15.50 -0.55
CA ASP A 46 0.92 -15.63 -0.01
C ASP A 46 1.95 -15.22 -1.08
N LYS A 47 3.23 -15.56 -0.86
CA LYS A 47 4.30 -15.30 -1.83
C LYS A 47 4.00 -15.94 -3.20
N THR A 48 3.51 -17.18 -3.24
CA THR A 48 3.23 -17.90 -4.49
C THR A 48 2.06 -17.24 -5.21
N GLY A 49 0.99 -16.90 -4.48
CA GLY A 49 -0.15 -16.17 -5.00
C GLY A 49 0.24 -14.80 -5.57
N PHE A 50 1.10 -14.05 -4.87
CA PHE A 50 1.66 -12.80 -5.37
C PHE A 50 2.46 -12.98 -6.66
N ASP A 51 3.31 -14.01 -6.73
CA ASP A 51 4.17 -14.24 -7.89
C ASP A 51 3.37 -14.62 -9.15
N ASN A 52 2.27 -15.34 -8.97
CA ASN A 52 1.38 -15.79 -10.03
C ASN A 52 0.31 -14.77 -10.44
N THR A 53 -0.01 -13.78 -9.59
CA THR A 53 -0.99 -12.74 -9.90
C THR A 53 -0.34 -11.62 -10.71
N GLN A 54 -0.45 -11.69 -12.03
CA GLN A 54 0.24 -10.77 -12.95
C GLN A 54 -0.68 -9.92 -13.83
N ASP A 55 -1.93 -10.34 -14.04
CA ASP A 55 -2.86 -9.61 -14.89
C ASP A 55 -3.60 -8.50 -14.12
N THR A 56 -3.99 -7.46 -14.86
CA THR A 56 -4.65 -6.28 -14.30
C THR A 56 -5.99 -6.61 -13.62
N ILE A 57 -6.74 -7.60 -14.12
CA ILE A 57 -8.07 -7.92 -13.60
C ILE A 57 -7.92 -8.64 -12.26
N ALA A 58 -7.07 -9.66 -12.17
CA ALA A 58 -6.83 -10.39 -10.93
C ALA A 58 -6.26 -9.48 -9.84
N ILE A 59 -5.34 -8.57 -10.16
CA ILE A 59 -4.82 -7.58 -9.19
C ILE A 59 -5.97 -6.71 -8.64
N ARG A 60 -6.86 -6.21 -9.51
CA ARG A 60 -8.01 -5.38 -9.08
C ARG A 60 -8.98 -6.15 -8.20
N GLN A 61 -9.23 -7.43 -8.52
CA GLN A 61 -10.12 -8.28 -7.74
C GLN A 61 -9.65 -8.49 -6.30
N GLN A 62 -8.33 -8.46 -6.05
CA GLN A 62 -7.80 -8.53 -4.68
C GLN A 62 -8.23 -7.36 -3.79
N PHE A 63 -8.72 -6.26 -4.38
CA PHE A 63 -9.19 -5.08 -3.65
C PHE A 63 -10.70 -5.09 -3.33
N ALA A 64 -11.45 -6.15 -3.69
CA ALA A 64 -12.91 -6.17 -3.56
C ALA A 64 -13.40 -6.37 -2.10
N GLY A 65 -13.74 -5.29 -1.38
CA GLY A 65 -14.46 -5.30 -0.10
C GLY A 65 -13.93 -4.28 0.92
N GLY A 66 -13.90 -4.65 2.22
CA GLY A 66 -13.46 -3.75 3.30
C GLY A 66 -12.03 -3.22 3.10
N THR A 67 -11.81 -1.95 3.45
CA THR A 67 -10.53 -1.27 3.23
C THR A 67 -10.00 -0.62 4.50
N LEU A 68 -8.68 -0.42 4.53
CA LEU A 68 -7.92 0.15 5.64
C LEU A 68 -7.18 1.40 5.16
N SER A 69 -7.12 2.44 5.99
CA SER A 69 -6.20 3.57 5.85
C SER A 69 -4.89 3.36 6.62
N LEU A 70 -4.87 2.42 7.59
CA LEU A 70 -3.70 2.01 8.36
C LEU A 70 -3.57 0.48 8.32
N VAL A 71 -2.42 0.00 7.88
CA VAL A 71 -2.00 -1.39 8.03
C VAL A 71 -1.16 -1.50 9.30
N SER A 72 -1.70 -2.20 10.29
CA SER A 72 -1.00 -2.54 11.52
C SER A 72 -0.50 -3.99 11.51
N GLY A 73 0.68 -4.22 12.09
CA GLY A 73 1.23 -5.56 12.24
C GLY A 73 1.62 -6.21 10.92
N LEU A 74 2.47 -5.55 10.12
CA LEU A 74 3.06 -6.18 8.93
C LEU A 74 3.73 -7.49 9.32
N ALA A 75 3.34 -8.59 8.67
CA ALA A 75 3.98 -9.89 8.84
C ALA A 75 4.67 -10.37 7.57
N LEU A 76 5.75 -11.12 7.74
CA LEU A 76 6.49 -11.72 6.62
C LEU A 76 5.55 -12.55 5.74
N ASN A 77 5.71 -12.42 4.42
CA ASN A 77 4.92 -13.10 3.39
C ASN A 77 3.45 -12.71 3.27
N GLN A 78 2.97 -11.73 4.04
CA GLN A 78 1.64 -11.18 3.79
C GLN A 78 1.62 -10.35 2.51
N VAL A 79 0.48 -10.39 1.83
CA VAL A 79 0.22 -9.64 0.62
C VAL A 79 -0.98 -8.73 0.85
N TYR A 80 -0.78 -7.44 0.62
CA TYR A 80 -1.81 -6.43 0.72
C TYR A 80 -2.15 -5.91 -0.67
N ALA A 81 -3.43 -5.80 -0.99
CA ALA A 81 -3.88 -5.03 -2.14
C ALA A 81 -3.94 -3.55 -1.75
N PHE A 82 -3.65 -2.65 -2.69
CA PHE A 82 -3.81 -1.23 -2.51
C PHE A 82 -4.50 -0.55 -3.69
N ARG A 83 -5.11 0.60 -3.41
CA ARG A 83 -5.71 1.50 -4.39
C ARG A 83 -5.31 2.95 -4.08
N THR A 84 -4.77 3.68 -5.05
CA THR A 84 -4.43 5.10 -4.88
C THR A 84 -5.67 5.99 -4.92
N ALA A 85 -5.51 7.26 -4.52
CA ALA A 85 -6.62 8.22 -4.38
C ALA A 85 -7.01 8.94 -5.67
N ASP A 86 -6.33 8.67 -6.78
CA ASP A 86 -6.49 9.39 -8.04
C ASP A 86 -7.86 9.10 -8.68
N ALA A 87 -8.36 10.05 -9.50
CA ALA A 87 -9.60 9.87 -10.28
C ALA A 87 -9.53 8.63 -11.20
N LYS A 88 -8.32 8.32 -11.68
CA LYS A 88 -7.98 7.04 -12.29
C LYS A 88 -7.01 6.33 -11.34
N PRO A 89 -7.52 5.51 -10.40
CA PRO A 89 -6.66 4.95 -9.36
C PRO A 89 -5.77 3.85 -9.94
N TYR A 90 -4.55 3.78 -9.42
CA TYR A 90 -3.72 2.59 -9.58
C TYR A 90 -4.18 1.54 -8.58
N TYR A 91 -4.21 0.29 -9.04
CA TYR A 91 -4.40 -0.88 -8.19
C TYR A 91 -3.10 -1.66 -8.17
N GLY A 92 -2.78 -2.26 -7.04
CA GLY A 92 -1.55 -3.05 -6.94
C GLY A 92 -1.55 -4.00 -5.75
N LEU A 93 -0.46 -4.75 -5.66
CA LEU A 93 -0.15 -5.67 -4.58
C LEU A 93 1.18 -5.26 -3.93
N LEU A 94 1.24 -5.37 -2.60
CA LEU A 94 2.40 -5.17 -1.75
C LEU A 94 2.68 -6.49 -1.02
N HIS A 95 3.77 -7.16 -1.35
CA HIS A 95 4.24 -8.35 -0.64
C HIS A 95 5.32 -7.95 0.37
N VAL A 96 5.11 -8.30 1.64
CA VAL A 96 6.09 -8.12 2.72
C VAL A 96 7.18 -9.16 2.55
N TYR A 97 8.25 -8.79 1.87
CA TYR A 97 9.34 -9.69 1.51
C TYR A 97 10.35 -9.86 2.64
N SER A 98 10.60 -8.80 3.41
CA SER A 98 11.45 -8.84 4.59
C SER A 98 11.01 -7.78 5.58
N LEU A 99 11.03 -8.12 6.86
CA LEU A 99 10.79 -7.19 7.97
C LEU A 99 12.12 -6.71 8.54
N PRO A 100 12.17 -5.49 9.11
CA PRO A 100 13.31 -5.02 9.88
C PRO A 100 13.76 -6.04 10.94
N SER A 101 15.00 -6.53 10.85
CA SER A 101 15.67 -7.25 11.92
C SER A 101 16.85 -6.43 12.45
N GLY A 102 16.68 -5.88 13.66
CA GLY A 102 17.66 -4.97 14.27
C GLY A 102 17.53 -3.52 13.81
N THR A 103 18.54 -2.71 14.11
CA THR A 103 18.49 -1.23 13.99
C THR A 103 18.85 -0.69 12.60
N THR A 104 19.34 -1.53 11.70
CA THR A 104 19.85 -1.12 10.37
C THR A 104 19.11 -1.77 9.19
N ALA A 105 18.29 -2.79 9.44
CA ALA A 105 17.51 -3.45 8.39
C ALA A 105 16.20 -2.69 8.12
N GLY A 106 15.98 -2.25 6.89
CA GLY A 106 14.73 -1.62 6.46
C GLY A 106 13.65 -2.62 6.08
N LEU A 107 12.39 -2.18 6.07
CA LEU A 107 11.28 -2.92 5.48
C LEU A 107 11.53 -3.12 3.98
N GLN A 108 11.44 -4.35 3.49
CA GLN A 108 11.48 -4.62 2.05
C GLN A 108 10.12 -5.08 1.55
N LEU A 109 9.59 -4.35 0.58
CA LEU A 109 8.34 -4.66 -0.08
C LEU A 109 8.60 -4.99 -1.54
N ARG A 110 7.94 -6.04 -2.04
CA ARG A 110 7.81 -6.26 -3.48
C ARG A 110 6.47 -5.69 -3.93
N VAL A 111 6.50 -4.88 -4.97
CA VAL A 111 5.32 -4.15 -5.44
C VAL A 111 4.98 -4.57 -6.86
N ARG A 112 3.72 -4.92 -7.10
CA ARG A 112 3.15 -5.09 -8.44
C ARG A 112 2.06 -4.07 -8.63
N VAL A 113 2.07 -3.39 -9.77
CA VAL A 113 1.07 -2.38 -10.11
C VAL A 113 0.37 -2.82 -11.38
N ALA A 114 -0.96 -2.86 -11.33
CA ALA A 114 -1.77 -3.13 -12.51
C ALA A 114 -1.57 -2.00 -13.53
N LYS A 115 -1.42 -2.37 -14.80
CA LYS A 115 -1.35 -1.38 -15.87
C LYS A 115 -2.68 -0.62 -15.92
N HIS A 116 -2.62 0.70 -16.11
CA HIS A 116 -3.78 1.41 -16.63
C HIS A 116 -4.12 0.79 -17.99
N ALA A 117 -5.40 0.54 -18.25
CA ALA A 117 -5.83 0.27 -19.61
C ALA A 117 -5.41 1.49 -20.44
N LEU A 118 -4.49 1.29 -21.40
CA LEU A 118 -4.30 2.25 -22.48
C LEU A 118 -5.67 2.42 -23.14
N GLY A 119 -6.05 3.68 -23.40
CA GLY A 119 -7.42 4.12 -23.65
C GLY A 119 -8.32 3.12 -24.39
N GLN A 120 -9.51 2.93 -23.84
CA GLN A 120 -10.70 2.82 -24.68
C GLN A 120 -11.12 4.23 -25.09
#